data_AF-A0A1W1E2S6-F1
#
_entry.id   AF-A0A1W1E2S6-F1
#
_cell.length_a   1.000
_cell.length_b   1.000
_cell.length_c   1.000
_cell.angle_alpha   90.00
_cell.angle_beta   90.00
_cell.angle_gamma   90.00
#
_symmetry.space_group_name_H-M   'P 1'
#
loop_
_entity.id
_entity.type
_entity.pdbx_description
1 polymer ?
#
loop_
_entity_poly.entity_id
_entity_poly.type
_entity_poly.pdbx_seq_one_letter_code
_entity_poly.pdbx_strand_id
1 'polypeptide(L)' 'MKKRDVVQVKNPRTNRYVKIDRDKGRILSHKKSDGKYANVPVARKRE' A
#
# COMPACT_ATOMS: atom_id res chain seq x y z
N MET A 1 -5.18 -7.32 -18.81
CA MET A 1 -5.64 -7.00 -17.44
C MET A 1 -4.48 -6.32 -16.71
N LYS A 2 -4.49 -4.99 -16.55
CA LYS A 2 -3.36 -4.25 -15.94
C LYS A 2 -3.12 -4.77 -14.52
N LYS A 3 -1.89 -5.20 -14.22
CA LYS A 3 -1.45 -5.62 -12.89
C LYS A 3 -1.74 -4.48 -11.92
N ARG A 4 -2.71 -4.71 -11.04
CA ARG A 4 -3.27 -3.80 -10.03
C ARG A 4 -2.25 -2.73 -9.60
N ASP A 5 -2.53 -1.47 -9.93
CA ASP A 5 -1.72 -0.31 -9.52
C ASP A 5 -1.84 0.04 -8.04
N VAL A 6 -2.61 -0.77 -7.30
CA VAL A 6 -2.75 -0.66 -5.85
C VAL A 6 -1.61 -1.40 -5.16
N VAL A 7 -0.79 -0.65 -4.45
CA VAL A 7 0.29 -1.15 -3.60
C VAL A 7 0.01 -0.85 -2.14
N GLN A 8 0.80 -1.44 -1.25
CA GLN A 8 0.79 -1.10 0.17
C GLN A 8 2.14 -0.58 0.64
N VAL A 9 2.12 0.34 1.59
CA VAL A 9 3.33 0.82 2.27
C VAL A 9 3.11 0.85 3.78
N LYS A 10 4.17 0.64 4.55
CA LYS A 10 4.12 0.84 6.00
C LYS A 10 4.28 2.33 6.28
N ASN A 11 3.30 2.93 6.95
CA ASN A 11 3.38 4.29 7.43
C ASN A 11 4.23 4.31 8.72
N PRO A 12 5.42 4.94 8.74
CA PRO A 12 6.29 4.95 9.91
C PRO A 12 5.70 5.76 11.07
N ARG A 13 4.82 6.74 10.82
CA ARG A 13 4.20 7.57 11.87
C ARG A 13 3.22 6.78 12.73
N THR A 14 2.46 5.88 12.11
CA THR A 14 1.41 5.11 12.79
C THR A 14 1.73 3.62 12.90
N ASN A 15 2.88 3.19 12.35
CA ASN A 15 3.28 1.80 12.20
C ASN A 15 2.28 0.89 11.46
N ARG A 16 1.32 1.46 10.72
CA ARG A 16 0.24 0.74 10.04
C ARG A 16 0.46 0.67 8.53
N TYR A 17 -0.08 -0.37 7.90
CA TYR A 17 -0.08 -0.47 6.43
C TYR A 17 -1.20 0.39 5.82
N VAL A 18 -0.88 1.10 4.74
CA VAL A 18 -1.84 1.88 3.95
C VAL A 18 -1.83 1.39 2.50
N LYS A 19 -3.01 1.37 1.86
CA LYS A 19 -3.15 1.10 0.42
C LYS A 19 -2.99 2.40 -0.35
N ILE A 20 -2.14 2.38 -1.35
CA ILE A 20 -1.88 3.52 -2.24
C ILE A 20 -2.21 3.12 -3.66
N ASP A 21 -2.94 3.98 -4.34
CA ASP A 21 -3.09 3.95 -5.79
C ASP A 21 -1.91 4.67 -6.43
N ARG A 22 -1.09 3.96 -7.22
CA ARG A 22 0.10 4.53 -7.86
C ARG A 22 -0.20 5.39 -9.08
N ASP A 23 -1.38 5.23 -9.69
CA ASP A 23 -1.78 6.01 -10.87
C ASP A 23 -2.23 7.40 -10.45
N LYS A 24 -3.08 7.46 -9.41
CA LYS A 24 -3.65 8.70 -8.88
C LYS A 24 -2.81 9.34 -7.77
N GLY A 25 -1.83 8.61 -7.23
CA GLY A 25 -0.97 9.08 -6.13
C GLY A 25 -1.73 9.31 -4.82
N ARG A 26 -2.81 8.56 -4.56
CA ARG A 26 -3.70 8.77 -3.40
C ARG A 26 -3.77 7.55 -2.50
N ILE A 27 -3.98 7.81 -1.20
CA ILE A 27 -4.25 6.76 -0.21
C ILE A 27 -5.71 6.33 -0.36
N LEU A 28 -5.93 5.04 -0.62
CA LEU A 28 -7.27 4.46 -0.74
C LEU A 28 -7.82 4.00 0.61
N SER A 29 -6.95 3.48 1.48
CA SER A 29 -7.36 2.90 2.75
C SER A 29 -6.20 2.79 3.72
N HIS A 30 -6.51 2.82 5.02
CA HIS A 30 -5.59 2.58 6.11
C HIS A 30 -6.01 1.35 6.92
N LYS A 31 -5.05 0.51 7.30
CA LYS A 31 -5.34 -0.71 8.08
C LYS A 31 -5.31 -0.36 9.57
N LYS A 32 -6.33 -0.78 10.31
CA LYS A 32 -6.39 -0.62 11.77
C LYS A 32 -5.67 -1.75 12.51
N SER A 33 -5.67 -2.95 11.93
CA SER A 33 -5.05 -4.15 12.49
C SER A 33 -3.60 -4.32 12.03
N ASP A 34 -2.78 -4.94 12.87
CA ASP A 34 -1.39 -5.23 12.59
C ASP A 34 -1.18 -6.10 11.34
N GLY A 35 -0.02 -5.89 10.70
CA GLY A 35 0.40 -6.65 9.53
C GLY A 35 -0.09 -6.11 8.18
N LYS A 36 0.50 -6.64 7.11
CA LYS A 36 0.26 -6.25 5.73
C LYS A 36 -1.14 -6.64 5.24
N TYR A 37 -1.66 -5.95 4.22
CA TYR A 37 -2.83 -6.40 3.49
C TYR A 37 -2.52 -7.70 2.73
N ALA A 38 -3.43 -8.66 2.79
CA ALA A 38 -3.36 -9.88 1.99
C ALA A 38 -3.48 -9.54 0.50
N ASN A 39 -2.67 -10.19 -0.34
CA ASN A 39 -2.70 -10.07 -1.81
C ASN A 39 -2.46 -8.66 -2.38
N VAL A 40 -1.88 -7.74 -1.58
CA VAL A 40 -1.44 -6.42 -2.07
C VAL A 40 0.09 -6.39 -2.10
N PRO A 41 0.74 -6.01 -3.21
CA PRO A 41 2.19 -5.90 -3.26
C PRO A 41 2.69 -4.73 -2.40
N VAL A 42 3.79 -4.92 -1.67
CA VAL A 42 4.46 -3.83 -0.95
C VAL A 42 5.21 -2.96 -1.96
N ALA A 43 5.05 -1.64 -1.90
CA ALA A 43 5.80 -0.74 -2.77
C ALA A 43 7.29 -0.88 -2.47
N ARG A 44 8.08 -1.18 -3.50
CA ARG A 44 9.55 -1.24 -3.44
C ARG A 44 10.11 -0.14 -4.32
N LYS A 45 11.29 0.36 -3.95
CA LYS A 45 12.08 1.25 -4.82
C LYS A 45 12.36 0.48 -6.12
N ARG A 46 12.11 1.11 -7.27
CA ARG A 46 12.67 0.63 -8.54
C ARG A 46 14.16 0.99 -8.51
N GLU A 47 15.01 -0.01 -8.73
CA GLU A 47 16.45 0.19 -8.94
C GLU A 47 16.70 1.06 -10.17
#